data_AF-A0A4Q7T042-F1
#
_entry.id   AF-A0A4Q7T042-F1
#
_cell.length_a   1.000
_cell.length_b   1.000
_cell.length_c   1.000
_cell.angle_alpha   90.00
_cell.angle_beta   90.00
_cell.angle_gamma   90.00
#
_symmetry.space_group_name_H-M   'P 1'
#
loop_
_entity.id
_entity.type
_entity.pdbx_description
1 polymer ?
#
loop_
_entity_poly.entity_id
_entity_poly.type
_entity_poly.pdbx_seq_one_letter_code
_entity_poly.pdbx_strand_id
1 'polypeptide(L)'
;MANDFIDIITSLTAIMEEETARLLQPGRHSDFGEMAAAKIKLVSMLEGWILQHDRTDSGWLARLDDEARERLSAAILHLGTAAQANARVLERQIDLSTEMMAAVATEARRLSGTRRAIYGATGILSRTEVATPISINASL
;
A
#
# COMPACT_ATOMS: atom_id res chain seq x y z
N MET A 1 30.73 -3.33 -12.52
CA MET A 1 30.86 -2.14 -11.65
C MET A 1 29.61 -1.26 -11.72
N ALA A 2 29.53 -0.28 -12.64
CA ALA A 2 28.32 0.54 -12.78
C ALA A 2 27.10 -0.28 -13.21
N ASN A 3 27.29 -1.26 -14.10
CA ASN A 3 26.24 -2.19 -14.51
C ASN A 3 25.61 -2.92 -13.33
N ASP A 4 26.40 -3.40 -12.35
CA ASP A 4 25.85 -4.14 -11.20
C ASP A 4 24.87 -3.27 -10.39
N PHE A 5 25.15 -1.97 -10.25
CA PHE A 5 24.24 -1.01 -9.61
C PHE A 5 22.97 -0.78 -10.44
N ILE A 6 23.12 -0.62 -11.76
CA ILE A 6 21.99 -0.49 -12.71
C ILE A 6 21.11 -1.76 -12.70
N ASP A 7 21.72 -2.95 -12.61
CA ASP A 7 21.04 -4.23 -12.60
C ASP A 7 20.25 -4.44 -11.29
N ILE A 8 20.78 -3.99 -10.15
CA ILE A 8 20.04 -3.99 -8.87
C ILE A 8 18.86 -3.00 -8.92
N ILE A 9 19.03 -1.80 -9.46
CA ILE A 9 17.93 -0.83 -9.67
C ILE A 9 16.85 -1.42 -10.60
N THR A 10 17.26 -2.03 -11.70
CA THR A 10 16.36 -2.65 -12.68
C THR A 10 15.59 -3.82 -12.05
N SER A 11 16.27 -4.66 -11.26
CA SER A 11 15.65 -5.77 -10.53
C SER A 11 14.64 -5.27 -9.48
N LEU A 12 14.97 -4.21 -8.75
CA LEU A 12 14.06 -3.60 -7.78
C LEU A 12 12.83 -3.00 -8.48
N THR A 13 13.03 -2.35 -9.63
CA THR A 13 11.96 -1.78 -10.45
C THR A 13 10.98 -2.86 -10.91
N ALA A 14 11.49 -3.96 -11.46
CA ALA A 14 10.66 -5.08 -11.91
C ALA A 14 9.78 -5.67 -10.78
N ILE A 15 10.32 -5.80 -9.56
CA ILE A 15 9.53 -6.27 -8.40
C ILE A 15 8.46 -5.24 -8.00
N MET A 16 8.75 -3.94 -8.07
CA MET A 16 7.75 -2.89 -7.80
C MET A 16 6.62 -2.87 -8.84
N GLU A 17 6.94 -3.10 -10.12
CA GLU A 17 5.94 -3.24 -11.19
C GLU A 17 5.09 -4.49 -11.01
N GLU A 18 5.72 -5.63 -10.73
CA GLU A 18 5.04 -6.91 -10.48
C GLU A 18 4.10 -6.81 -9.26
N GLU A 19 4.56 -6.20 -8.17
CA GLU A 19 3.74 -5.99 -6.97
C GLU A 19 2.56 -5.08 -7.28
N THR A 20 2.77 -4.01 -8.06
CA THR A 20 1.68 -3.11 -8.50
C THR A 20 0.65 -3.88 -9.34
N ALA A 21 1.09 -4.72 -10.27
CA ALA A 21 0.21 -5.54 -11.10
C ALA A 21 -0.59 -6.56 -10.26
N ARG A 22 0.01 -7.14 -9.22
CA ARG A 22 -0.64 -8.08 -8.29
C ARG A 22 -1.63 -7.35 -7.37
N LEU A 23 -1.29 -6.17 -6.84
CA LEU A 23 -2.21 -5.35 -6.03
C LEU A 23 -3.44 -4.87 -6.82
N LEU A 24 -3.34 -4.74 -8.15
CA LEU A 24 -4.50 -4.44 -9.00
C LEU A 24 -5.39 -5.65 -9.28
N GLN A 25 -4.96 -6.88 -8.96
CA GLN A 25 -5.76 -8.09 -9.16
C GLN A 25 -6.61 -8.40 -7.93
N PRO A 26 -7.90 -8.78 -8.09
CA PRO A 26 -8.71 -9.23 -6.97
C PRO A 26 -8.26 -10.61 -6.47
N GLY A 27 -7.73 -10.69 -5.25
CA GLY A 27 -7.35 -11.97 -4.66
C GLY A 27 -6.59 -11.87 -3.34
N ARG A 28 -6.36 -13.02 -2.71
CA ARG A 28 -5.34 -13.17 -1.65
C ARG A 28 -4.07 -13.74 -2.29
N HIS A 29 -3.05 -12.91 -2.41
CA HIS A 29 -1.72 -13.34 -2.85
C HIS A 29 -0.86 -13.64 -1.61
N SER A 30 -0.34 -14.86 -1.50
CA SER A 30 0.43 -15.34 -0.33
C SER A 30 1.91 -14.95 -0.35
N ASP A 31 2.37 -14.42 -1.49
CA ASP A 31 3.76 -14.21 -1.86
C ASP A 31 4.24 -12.75 -1.70
N PHE A 32 3.35 -11.81 -1.38
CA PHE A 32 3.73 -10.43 -1.04
C PHE A 32 4.81 -10.36 0.08
N GLY A 33 4.83 -11.33 1.00
CA GLY A 33 5.87 -11.43 2.02
C GLY A 33 7.26 -11.75 1.44
N GLU A 34 7.33 -12.60 0.42
CA GLU A 34 8.56 -12.93 -0.30
C GLU A 34 9.02 -11.75 -1.16
N MET A 35 8.09 -11.06 -1.84
CA MET A 35 8.36 -9.84 -2.60
C MET A 35 8.91 -8.73 -1.70
N ALA A 36 8.33 -8.52 -0.52
CA ALA A 36 8.82 -7.55 0.46
C ALA A 36 10.25 -7.89 0.94
N ALA A 37 10.53 -9.16 1.25
CA ALA A 37 11.88 -9.61 1.62
C ALA A 37 12.90 -9.42 0.49
N ALA A 38 12.51 -9.69 -0.77
CA ALA A 38 13.35 -9.46 -1.93
C ALA A 38 13.67 -7.96 -2.15
N LYS A 39 12.67 -7.08 -2.01
CA LYS A 39 12.87 -5.62 -2.06
C LYS A 39 13.83 -5.14 -0.98
N ILE A 40 13.63 -5.56 0.28
CA ILE A 40 14.53 -5.20 1.40
C ILE A 40 15.97 -5.62 1.09
N LYS A 41 16.18 -6.84 0.60
CA LYS A 41 17.51 -7.33 0.21
C LYS A 41 18.15 -6.47 -0.87
N LEU A 42 17.42 -6.12 -1.94
CA LEU A 42 17.94 -5.29 -3.02
C LEU A 42 18.24 -3.86 -2.55
N VAL A 43 17.40 -3.26 -1.70
CA VAL A 43 17.65 -1.95 -1.09
C VAL A 43 18.92 -1.98 -0.24
N SER A 44 19.10 -2.97 0.63
CA SER A 44 20.34 -3.10 1.42
C SER A 44 21.58 -3.34 0.56
N MET A 45 21.44 -4.00 -0.60
CA MET A 45 22.53 -4.10 -1.59
C MET A 45 22.85 -2.76 -2.25
N LEU A 46 21.84 -1.95 -2.61
CA LEU A 46 22.05 -0.59 -3.13
C LEU A 46 22.74 0.31 -2.09
N GLU A 47 22.25 0.32 -0.85
CA GLU A 47 22.82 1.10 0.26
C GLU A 47 24.28 0.72 0.51
N GLY A 48 24.56 -0.60 0.62
CA GLY A 48 25.92 -1.10 0.81
C GLY A 48 26.86 -0.70 -0.33
N TRP A 49 26.38 -0.80 -1.58
CA TRP A 49 27.14 -0.40 -2.76
C TRP A 49 27.43 1.12 -2.77
N ILE A 50 26.43 1.96 -2.47
CA ILE A 50 26.58 3.43 -2.36
C ILE A 50 27.60 3.79 -1.28
N LEU A 51 27.47 3.22 -0.07
CA LEU A 51 28.41 3.50 1.04
C LEU A 51 29.84 3.03 0.71
N GLN A 52 29.99 1.91 0.02
CA GLN A 52 31.31 1.43 -0.41
C GLN A 52 31.94 2.36 -1.44
N HIS A 53 31.16 2.82 -2.44
CA HIS A 53 31.66 3.69 -3.50
C HIS A 53 31.94 5.11 -3.03
N ASP A 54 31.09 5.70 -2.17
CA ASP A 54 31.35 7.03 -1.59
C ASP A 54 32.67 7.07 -0.79
N ARG A 55 32.98 5.99 -0.06
CA ARG A 55 34.25 5.84 0.68
C ARG A 55 35.48 5.59 -0.19
N THR A 56 35.33 4.87 -1.30
CA THR A 56 36.45 4.41 -2.12
C THR A 56 36.76 5.39 -3.26
N ASP A 57 35.73 6.05 -3.78
CA ASP A 57 35.76 6.86 -4.98
C ASP A 57 34.51 7.76 -5.07
N SER A 58 34.45 8.84 -4.30
CA SER A 58 33.34 9.81 -4.33
C SER A 58 33.14 10.48 -5.71
N GLY A 59 34.11 10.35 -6.63
CA GLY A 59 34.04 10.83 -8.01
C GLY A 59 33.52 9.81 -9.03
N TRP A 60 33.08 8.61 -8.62
CA TRP A 60 32.74 7.51 -9.54
C TRP A 60 31.68 7.90 -10.58
N LEU A 61 30.63 8.63 -10.18
CA LEU A 61 29.56 9.12 -11.07
C LEU A 61 30.10 10.02 -12.18
N ALA A 62 31.07 10.88 -11.88
CA ALA A 62 31.64 11.81 -12.84
C ALA A 62 32.48 11.08 -13.91
N ARG A 63 32.94 9.87 -13.60
CA ARG A 63 33.81 9.02 -14.43
C ARG A 63 33.05 7.86 -15.10
N LEU A 64 31.72 7.88 -15.07
CA LEU A 64 30.90 7.12 -16.00
C LEU A 64 31.01 7.74 -17.40
N ASP A 65 31.15 6.88 -18.42
CA ASP A 65 30.90 7.27 -19.81
C ASP A 65 29.43 7.67 -20.02
N ASP A 66 29.15 8.28 -21.18
CA ASP A 66 27.84 8.84 -21.47
C ASP A 66 26.76 7.74 -21.59
N GLU A 67 27.10 6.54 -22.10
CA GLU A 67 26.16 5.41 -22.19
C GLU A 67 25.76 4.90 -20.79
N ALA A 68 26.72 4.62 -19.90
CA ALA A 68 26.44 4.16 -18.55
C ALA A 68 25.71 5.22 -17.72
N ARG A 69 25.99 6.51 -17.95
CA ARG A 69 25.29 7.63 -17.33
C ARG A 69 23.84 7.75 -17.80
N GLU A 70 23.58 7.61 -19.09
CA GLU A 70 22.23 7.61 -19.65
C GLU A 70 21.43 6.41 -19.13
N ARG A 71 22.01 5.21 -19.17
CA ARG A 71 21.40 3.98 -18.64
C ARG A 71 21.08 4.09 -17.14
N LEU A 72 21.99 4.64 -16.34
CA LEU A 72 21.75 4.87 -14.92
C LEU A 72 20.63 5.89 -14.67
N SER A 73 20.62 6.99 -15.42
CA SER A 73 19.57 8.02 -15.32
C SER A 73 18.20 7.44 -15.70
N ALA A 74 18.13 6.66 -16.77
CA ALA A 74 16.91 5.96 -17.19
C ALA A 74 16.43 4.96 -16.12
N ALA A 75 17.34 4.16 -15.54
CA ALA A 75 17.00 3.20 -14.49
C ALA A 75 16.46 3.87 -13.22
N ILE A 76 17.08 4.99 -12.78
CA ILE A 76 16.62 5.76 -11.62
C ILE A 76 15.24 6.40 -11.87
N LEU A 77 15.04 6.99 -13.05
CA LEU A 77 13.74 7.55 -13.44
C LEU A 77 12.65 6.48 -13.46
N HIS A 78 12.97 5.29 -14.02
CA HIS A 78 12.03 4.18 -14.10
C HIS A 78 11.64 3.65 -12.71
N LEU A 79 12.63 3.44 -11.83
CA LEU A 79 12.39 3.06 -10.43
C LEU A 79 11.49 4.07 -9.72
N GLY A 80 11.75 5.38 -9.90
CA GLY A 80 10.93 6.44 -9.34
C GLY A 80 9.48 6.41 -9.83
N THR A 81 9.26 6.13 -11.11
CA THR A 81 7.91 5.98 -11.69
C THR A 81 7.18 4.75 -11.13
N ALA A 82 7.85 3.58 -11.10
CA ALA A 82 7.27 2.34 -10.56
C ALA A 82 6.94 2.47 -9.07
N ALA A 83 7.82 3.10 -8.27
CA ALA A 83 7.59 3.33 -6.85
C ALA A 83 6.38 4.26 -6.59
N GLN A 84 6.21 5.32 -7.38
CA GLN A 84 5.03 6.19 -7.29
C GLN A 84 3.73 5.46 -7.68
N ALA A 85 3.76 4.60 -8.71
CA ALA A 85 2.59 3.83 -9.11
C ALA A 85 2.16 2.85 -8.00
N ASN A 86 3.12 2.11 -7.45
CA ASN A 86 2.93 1.18 -6.34
C ASN A 86 2.34 1.86 -5.10
N ALA A 87 2.91 2.99 -4.68
CA ALA A 87 2.45 3.76 -3.52
C ALA A 87 0.99 4.21 -3.66
N ARG A 88 0.58 4.74 -4.84
CA ARG A 88 -0.82 5.14 -5.11
C ARG A 88 -1.80 3.97 -5.05
N VAL A 89 -1.38 2.77 -5.48
CA VAL A 89 -2.23 1.57 -5.41
C VAL A 89 -2.38 1.10 -3.95
N LEU A 90 -1.29 1.09 -3.17
CA LEU A 90 -1.32 0.74 -1.74
C LEU A 90 -2.19 1.73 -0.94
N GLU A 91 -2.03 3.03 -1.14
CA GLU A 91 -2.84 4.08 -0.52
C GLU A 91 -4.34 3.84 -0.77
N ARG A 92 -4.71 3.65 -2.04
CA ARG A 92 -6.10 3.38 -2.43
C ARG A 92 -6.67 2.07 -1.85
N GLN A 93 -5.85 1.04 -1.68
CA GLN A 93 -6.28 -0.19 -1.00
C GLN A 93 -6.51 0.01 0.50
N ILE A 94 -5.66 0.80 1.16
CA ILE A 94 -5.80 1.13 2.59
C ILE A 94 -7.08 1.93 2.83
N ASP A 95 -7.36 2.91 1.97
CA ASP A 95 -8.60 3.70 2.02
C ASP A 95 -9.83 2.80 1.86
N LEU A 96 -9.88 1.97 0.81
CA LEU A 96 -10.99 1.04 0.56
C LEU A 96 -11.19 0.06 1.73
N SER A 97 -10.11 -0.50 2.28
CA SER A 97 -10.16 -1.39 3.44
C SER A 97 -10.74 -0.66 4.67
N THR A 98 -10.37 0.61 4.87
CA THR A 98 -10.86 1.45 5.96
C THR A 98 -12.35 1.76 5.80
N GLU A 99 -12.81 2.11 4.59
CA GLU A 99 -14.23 2.28 4.28
C GLU A 99 -15.03 0.99 4.51
N MET A 100 -14.52 -0.15 4.05
CA MET A 100 -15.14 -1.46 4.26
C MET A 100 -15.24 -1.80 5.76
N MET A 101 -14.18 -1.59 6.54
CA MET A 101 -14.22 -1.78 7.99
C MET A 101 -15.22 -0.83 8.68
N ALA A 102 -15.33 0.42 8.24
CA ALA A 102 -16.31 1.37 8.77
C ALA A 102 -17.75 0.96 8.45
N ALA A 103 -18.00 0.44 7.24
CA ALA A 103 -19.29 -0.12 6.84
C ALA A 103 -19.64 -1.37 7.66
N VAL A 104 -18.71 -2.33 7.78
CA VAL A 104 -18.88 -3.54 8.62
C VAL A 104 -19.12 -3.18 10.07
N ALA A 105 -18.39 -2.22 10.64
CA ALA A 105 -18.60 -1.76 12.01
C ALA A 105 -19.96 -1.06 12.20
N THR A 106 -20.47 -0.37 11.17
CA THR A 106 -21.80 0.26 11.20
C THR A 106 -22.89 -0.79 11.14
N GLU A 107 -22.74 -1.81 10.28
CA GLU A 107 -23.66 -2.93 10.18
C GLU A 107 -23.63 -3.81 11.44
N ALA A 108 -22.46 -4.05 12.02
CA ALA A 108 -22.32 -4.72 13.31
C ALA A 108 -23.00 -3.95 14.44
N ARG A 109 -22.91 -2.61 14.47
CA ARG A 109 -23.68 -1.76 15.42
C ARG A 109 -25.20 -1.87 15.18
N ARG A 110 -25.64 -1.93 13.92
CA ARG A 110 -27.05 -2.09 13.54
C ARG A 110 -27.60 -3.45 14.00
N LEU A 111 -26.87 -4.53 13.75
CA LEU A 111 -27.22 -5.91 14.10
C LEU A 111 -27.10 -6.17 15.61
N SER A 112 -26.09 -5.61 16.28
CA SER A 112 -25.92 -5.67 17.73
C SER A 112 -26.97 -4.86 18.51
N GLY A 113 -27.91 -4.20 17.81
CA GLY A 113 -29.19 -3.79 18.37
C GLY A 113 -29.11 -2.83 19.55
N THR A 114 -28.09 -1.97 19.64
CA THR A 114 -27.91 -1.05 20.78
C THR A 114 -28.88 0.15 20.75
N ARG A 115 -30.19 -0.13 20.73
CA ARG A 115 -31.14 0.63 21.55
C ARG A 115 -30.72 0.43 23.00
N ARG A 116 -29.84 1.31 23.46
CA ARG A 116 -29.37 1.34 24.85
C ARG A 116 -30.56 1.66 25.74
N ALA A 117 -31.22 0.64 26.28
CA ALA A 117 -32.10 0.81 27.42
C ALA A 117 -31.21 1.27 28.59
N ILE A 118 -31.14 2.58 28.80
CA ILE A 118 -30.40 3.15 29.93
C ILE A 118 -31.20 2.79 31.18
N TYR A 119 -30.72 1.78 31.91
CA TYR A 119 -31.20 1.46 33.23
C TYR A 119 -30.78 2.58 34.18
N GLY A 120 -31.59 3.64 34.24
CA GLY A 120 -31.44 4.68 35.24
C GLY A 120 -31.67 4.08 36.63
N ALA A 121 -30.85 4.45 37.61
CA ALA A 121 -30.89 3.91 38.99
C ALA A 121 -32.15 4.29 39.79
N THR A 122 -33.21 4.75 39.12
CA THR A 122 -34.51 5.15 39.66
C THR A 122 -35.68 4.31 39.13
N GLY A 123 -35.41 3.32 38.26
CA GLY A 123 -36.42 2.32 37.85
C GLY A 123 -37.50 2.78 36.86
N ILE A 124 -37.36 3.96 36.25
CA ILE A 124 -38.33 4.49 35.28
C ILE A 124 -37.92 4.14 33.84
N LEU A 125 -38.64 3.20 33.24
CA LEU A 125 -38.60 2.90 31.80
C LEU A 125 -39.38 3.96 31.02
N SER A 126 -38.72 5.03 30.59
CA SER A 126 -39.33 6.00 29.68
C SER A 126 -39.34 5.46 28.24
N ARG A 127 -40.53 5.14 27.73
CA ARG A 127 -40.74 4.61 26.37
C ARG A 127 -40.97 5.75 25.39
N THR A 128 -39.90 6.27 24.78
CA THR A 128 -40.03 7.25 23.70
C THR A 128 -40.40 6.54 22.39
N GLU A 129 -41.70 6.44 22.11
CA GLU A 129 -42.22 6.02 20.80
C GLU A 129 -41.98 7.12 19.76
N VAL A 130 -40.80 7.11 19.14
CA VAL A 130 -40.62 7.74 17.82
C VAL A 130 -40.99 6.70 16.78
N ALA A 131 -42.02 7.01 15.98
CA ALA A 131 -42.57 6.09 14.99
C ALA A 131 -41.51 5.62 13.97
N THR A 132 -41.44 4.31 13.77
CA THR A 132 -40.59 3.69 12.74
C THR A 132 -41.12 4.07 11.35
N PRO A 133 -40.30 4.53 10.39
CA PRO A 133 -40.76 4.71 9.02
C PRO A 133 -41.11 3.35 8.40
N ILE A 134 -42.30 3.26 7.80
CA ILE A 134 -42.79 2.05 7.14
C ILE A 134 -42.26 2.03 5.70
N SER A 135 -41.38 1.08 5.38
CA SER A 135 -40.96 0.81 4.00
C SER A 135 -42.05 0.05 3.27
N ILE A 136 -42.74 0.71 2.33
CA ILE A 136 -43.73 0.08 1.45
C ILE A 136 -43.00 -0.48 0.22
N ASN A 137 -42.87 -1.81 0.13
CA ASN A 137 -42.51 -2.47 -1.12
C ASN A 137 -43.74 -2.52 -2.03
N ALA A 138 -43.86 -1.54 -2.93
CA ALA A 138 -44.82 -1.55 -4.02
C ALA A 138 -44.13 -2.01 -5.31
N SER A 139 -44.41 -3.23 -5.74
CA SER A 139 -44.11 -3.71 -7.10
C SER A 139 -45.35 -3.54 -7.97
N LEU A 140 -45.21 -2.81 -9.08
CA LEU A 140 -46.16 -2.73 -10.21
C LEU A 140 -45.67 -3.62 -11.35
#